data_AF-A0A8S3ZKZ6-F1
#
_entry.id   AF-A0A8S3ZKZ6-F1
#
_cell.length_a   1.000
_cell.length_b   1.000
_cell.length_c   1.000
_cell.angle_alpha   90.00
_cell.angle_beta   90.00
_cell.angle_gamma   90.00
#
_symmetry.space_group_name_H-M   'P 1'
#
loop_
_entity.id
_entity.type
_entity.pdbx_description
1 polymer ?
#
loop_
_entity_poly.entity_id
_entity_poly.type
_entity_poly.pdbx_seq_one_letter_code
_entity_poly.pdbx_strand_id
1 'polypeptide(L)'
;MPPWNRQLGPLGQAQKQGDALKKKTDQVIKEATKLVNNKKLDDRDSRLDKMYILCLETKQLVQNHYDHIGGLKEADELSKSKDYDQKKTTELNRMSVIK
;
A
#
# COMPACT_ATOMS: atom_id res chain seq x y z
N MET A 1 25.20 -4.35 -20.34
CA MET A 1 24.69 -3.86 -19.04
C MET A 1 23.90 -4.97 -18.38
N PRO A 2 24.09 -5.23 -17.07
CA PRO A 2 23.42 -6.33 -16.39
C PRO A 2 21.89 -6.09 -16.29
N PRO A 3 21.06 -7.14 -16.38
CA PRO A 3 19.61 -7.04 -16.66
C PRO A 3 18.75 -6.43 -15.53
N TRP A 4 19.35 -6.05 -14.42
CA TRP A 4 18.68 -5.64 -13.17
C TRP A 4 18.30 -4.15 -13.12
N ASN A 5 18.77 -3.33 -14.06
CA ASN A 5 18.51 -1.88 -14.13
C ASN A 5 17.47 -1.49 -15.19
N ARG A 6 16.47 -2.35 -15.45
CA ARG A 6 15.29 -1.90 -16.21
C ARG A 6 14.52 -0.93 -15.34
N GLN A 7 14.60 0.36 -15.67
CA GLN A 7 13.84 1.41 -15.02
C GLN A 7 12.36 1.01 -15.07
N LEU A 8 11.75 0.84 -13.90
CA LEU A 8 10.33 0.49 -13.82
C LEU A 8 9.52 1.67 -14.32
N GLY A 9 8.60 1.41 -15.26
CA GLY A 9 7.61 2.39 -15.64
C GLY A 9 6.65 2.72 -14.49
N PRO A 10 5.83 3.77 -14.61
CA PRO A 10 4.98 4.27 -13.53
C PRO A 10 4.13 3.19 -12.85
N LEU A 11 3.50 2.29 -13.62
CA LEU A 11 2.72 1.20 -13.07
C LEU A 11 3.57 0.19 -12.28
N GLY A 12 4.78 -0.11 -12.77
CA GLY A 12 5.72 -0.99 -12.06
C GLY A 12 6.24 -0.37 -10.76
N GLN A 13 6.43 0.95 -10.73
CA GLN A 13 6.77 1.68 -9.51
C GLN A 13 5.59 1.67 -8.52
N ALA A 14 4.37 1.90 -9.02
CA ALA A 14 3.17 1.85 -8.20
C ALA A 14 2.97 0.47 -7.57
N GLN A 15 3.11 -0.62 -8.34
CA GLN A 15 3.03 -1.99 -7.80
C GLN A 15 4.05 -2.24 -6.67
N LYS A 16 5.29 -1.76 -6.82
CA LYS A 16 6.32 -1.89 -5.77
C LYS A 16 5.97 -1.09 -4.50
N GLN A 17 5.38 0.09 -4.67
CA GLN A 17 4.87 0.89 -3.55
C GLN A 17 3.66 0.22 -2.89
N GLY A 18 2.74 -0.34 -3.67
CA GLY A 18 1.60 -1.13 -3.20
C GLY A 18 2.02 -2.33 -2.36
N ASP A 19 3.09 -3.05 -2.75
CA ASP A 19 3.67 -4.15 -1.96
C ASP A 19 4.23 -3.67 -0.62
N ALA A 20 4.90 -2.52 -0.59
CA ALA A 20 5.40 -1.92 0.64
C ALA A 20 4.27 -1.45 1.56
N LEU A 21 3.22 -0.85 0.98
CA LEU A 21 2.03 -0.42 1.71
C LEU A 21 1.29 -1.61 2.32
N LYS A 22 1.10 -2.70 1.57
CA LYS A 22 0.48 -3.92 2.09
C LYS A 22 1.24 -4.44 3.31
N LYS A 23 2.58 -4.54 3.22
CA LYS A 23 3.41 -4.97 4.36
C LYS A 23 3.26 -4.05 5.57
N LYS A 24 3.21 -2.73 5.34
CA LYS A 24 2.97 -1.75 6.41
C LYS A 24 1.60 -1.96 7.06
N THR A 25 0.55 -2.11 6.26
CA THR A 25 -0.82 -2.38 6.77
C THR A 25 -0.89 -3.68 7.57
N ASP A 26 -0.29 -4.77 7.06
CA ASP A 26 -0.25 -6.06 7.78
C ASP A 26 0.49 -5.93 9.13
N GLN A 27 1.57 -5.14 9.17
CA GLN A 27 2.30 -4.86 10.41
C GLN A 27 1.44 -4.06 11.40
N VAL A 28 0.77 -3.01 10.94
CA VAL A 28 -0.13 -2.18 11.76
C VAL A 28 -1.24 -3.05 12.36
N ILE A 29 -1.88 -3.90 11.57
CA ILE A 29 -2.93 -4.83 12.02
C ILE A 29 -2.39 -5.77 13.10
N LYS A 30 -1.18 -6.32 12.89
CA LYS A 30 -0.54 -7.24 13.85
C LYS A 30 -0.23 -6.54 15.17
N GLU A 31 0.29 -5.32 15.13
CA GLU A 31 0.60 -4.53 16.32
C GLU A 31 -0.67 -4.10 17.06
N ALA A 32 -1.70 -3.67 16.34
CA ALA A 32 -3.02 -3.36 16.91
C ALA A 32 -3.63 -4.58 17.60
N THR A 33 -3.59 -5.76 16.96
CA THR A 33 -4.12 -7.01 17.52
C THR A 33 -3.40 -7.40 18.80
N LYS A 34 -2.06 -7.27 18.84
CA LYS A 34 -1.26 -7.53 20.04
C LYS A 34 -1.64 -6.57 21.19
N LEU A 35 -1.84 -5.30 20.87
CA LEU A 35 -2.18 -4.28 21.86
C LEU A 35 -3.58 -4.49 22.44
N VAL A 36 -4.56 -4.83 21.60
CA VAL A 36 -5.92 -5.16 22.04
C VAL A 36 -5.93 -6.35 23.00
N ASN A 37 -5.13 -7.38 22.70
CA ASN A 37 -5.06 -8.61 23.49
C ASN A 37 -4.23 -8.49 24.79
N ASN A 38 -3.37 -7.48 24.92
CA ASN A 38 -2.56 -7.28 26.10
C ASN A 38 -3.29 -6.41 27.15
N LYS A 39 -4.02 -7.07 28.05
CA LYS A 39 -4.82 -6.43 29.11
C LYS A 39 -4.02 -5.89 30.30
N LYS A 40 -2.70 -6.11 30.36
CA LYS A 40 -1.84 -5.74 31.51
C LYS A 40 -0.94 -4.52 31.23
N LEU A 41 -1.18 -3.79 30.15
CA LEU A 41 -0.43 -2.59 29.83
C LEU A 41 -0.98 -1.38 30.61
N ASP A 42 -0.13 -0.75 31.41
CA ASP A 42 -0.49 0.42 32.22
C ASP A 42 -0.79 1.68 31.37
N ASP A 43 -0.30 1.74 30.13
CA ASP A 43 -0.49 2.84 29.18
C ASP A 43 -1.35 2.45 27.95
N ARG A 44 -2.19 1.42 28.10
CA ARG A 44 -2.96 0.80 27.02
C ARG A 44 -3.79 1.80 26.21
N ASP A 45 -4.50 2.70 26.87
CA ASP A 45 -5.40 3.66 26.20
C ASP A 45 -4.62 4.64 25.32
N SER A 46 -3.52 5.21 25.83
CA SER A 46 -2.67 6.10 25.03
C SER A 46 -2.03 5.38 23.83
N ARG A 47 -1.68 4.10 23.98
CA ARG A 47 -1.18 3.30 22.86
C ARG A 47 -2.29 2.98 21.85
N LEU A 48 -3.52 2.75 22.30
CA LEU A 48 -4.66 2.51 21.43
C LEU A 48 -4.99 3.76 20.61
N ASP A 49 -4.93 4.95 21.21
CA ASP A 49 -5.10 6.23 20.51
C ASP A 49 -4.02 6.44 19.44
N LYS A 50 -2.75 6.20 19.79
CA LYS A 50 -1.64 6.27 18.83
C LYS A 50 -1.81 5.26 17.69
N MET A 51 -2.25 4.05 18.00
CA MET A 51 -2.50 3.01 17.00
C MET A 51 -3.69 3.36 16.11
N TYR A 52 -4.73 4.00 16.66
CA TYR A 52 -5.87 4.49 15.89
C TYR A 52 -5.44 5.56 14.88
N ILE A 53 -4.63 6.54 15.30
CA ILE A 53 -4.04 7.55 14.40
C ILE A 53 -3.22 6.86 13.30
N LEU A 54 -2.36 5.90 13.66
CA LEU A 54 -1.55 5.15 12.70
C LEU A 54 -2.40 4.40 11.66
N CYS A 55 -3.53 3.81 12.08
CA CYS A 55 -4.48 3.17 11.18
C CYS A 55 -5.12 4.18 10.22
N LEU A 56 -5.53 5.36 10.70
CA LEU A 56 -6.10 6.41 9.86
C LEU A 56 -5.09 6.93 8.83
N GLU A 57 -3.85 7.20 9.25
CA GLU A 57 -2.77 7.63 8.35
C GLU A 57 -2.50 6.56 7.29
N THR A 58 -2.43 5.29 7.70
CA THR A 58 -2.19 4.18 6.77
C THR A 58 -3.34 4.03 5.78
N LYS A 59 -4.58 4.18 6.23
CA LYS A 59 -5.77 4.21 5.35
C LYS A 59 -5.67 5.33 4.32
N GLN A 60 -5.32 6.54 4.76
CA GLN A 60 -5.17 7.68 3.85
C GLN A 60 -4.05 7.44 2.82
N LEU A 61 -2.92 6.84 3.23
CA LEU A 61 -1.84 6.50 2.31
C LEU A 61 -2.27 5.48 1.25
N VAL A 62 -3.03 4.45 1.65
CA VAL A 62 -3.57 3.44 0.72
C VAL A 62 -4.59 4.07 -0.24
N GLN A 63 -5.46 4.96 0.25
CA GLN A 63 -6.41 5.69 -0.58
C GLN A 63 -5.69 6.58 -1.61
N ASN A 64 -4.71 7.38 -1.17
CA ASN A 64 -3.91 8.22 -2.07
C ASN A 64 -3.20 7.38 -3.14
N HIS A 65 -2.72 6.18 -2.77
CA HIS A 65 -2.07 5.27 -3.71
C HIS A 65 -3.06 4.66 -4.71
N TYR A 66 -4.27 4.29 -4.25
CA TYR A 66 -5.35 3.83 -5.13
C TYR A 66 -5.72 4.90 -6.17
N ASP A 67 -5.87 6.16 -5.73
CA ASP A 67 -6.20 7.29 -6.61
C ASP A 67 -5.05 7.57 -7.59
N HIS A 68 -3.80 7.48 -7.13
CA HIS A 68 -2.62 7.59 -7.98
C HIS A 68 -2.62 6.53 -9.10
N ILE A 69 -2.81 5.24 -8.76
CA ILE A 69 -2.91 4.16 -9.75
C ILE A 69 -4.06 4.43 -10.73
N GLY A 70 -5.21 4.89 -10.22
CA GLY A 70 -6.38 5.25 -11.03
C GLY A 70 -6.07 6.30 -12.10
N GLY A 71 -5.19 7.25 -11.78
CA GLY A 71 -4.74 8.31 -12.67
C GLY A 71 -3.68 7.92 -13.70
N LEU A 72 -2.97 6.79 -13.51
CA LEU A 72 -1.91 6.36 -14.44
C LEU A 72 -2.47 6.03 -15.83
N LYS A 73 -1.78 6.43 -16.89
CA LYS A 73 -2.14 6.08 -18.27
C LYS A 73 -1.03 5.27 -18.92
N GLU A 74 -1.38 4.39 -19.86
CA GLU A 74 -0.38 3.60 -20.59
C GLU A 74 0.60 4.50 -21.35
N ALA A 75 0.16 5.68 -21.79
CA ALA A 75 1.00 6.68 -22.46
C ALA A 75 2.15 7.20 -21.59
N ASP A 76 2.06 7.08 -20.26
CA ASP A 76 3.11 7.50 -19.33
C ASP A 76 4.20 6.42 -19.13
N GLU A 77 3.99 5.22 -19.69
CA GLU A 77 4.96 4.13 -19.61
C GLU A 77 6.17 4.36 -20.51
N LEU A 78 7.33 3.88 -20.07
CA LEU A 78 8.58 3.91 -20.84
C LEU A 78 8.51 3.06 -22.12
N SER A 79 7.58 2.11 -22.18
CA SER A 79 7.28 1.29 -23.35
C SER A 79 5.85 0.77 -23.29
N LYS A 80 5.25 0.48 -24.45
CA LYS A 80 3.94 -0.16 -24.51
C LYS A 80 3.96 -1.49 -23.75
N SER A 81 3.07 -1.62 -22.79
CA SER A 81 2.93 -2.84 -21.98
C SER A 81 1.71 -3.60 -22.46
N LYS A 82 1.91 -4.78 -23.06
CA LYS A 82 0.83 -5.64 -23.61
C LYS A 82 -0.33 -5.89 -22.63
N ASP A 83 -0.06 -5.87 -21.33
CA ASP A 83 -1.05 -6.17 -20.28
C ASP A 83 -1.26 -4.99 -19.32
N TYR A 84 -1.06 -3.75 -19.79
CA TYR A 84 -1.14 -2.55 -18.94
C TYR A 84 -2.46 -2.47 -18.17
N ASP A 85 -3.59 -2.50 -18.87
CA ASP A 85 -4.92 -2.35 -18.26
C ASP A 85 -5.24 -3.48 -17.28
N GLN A 86 -4.82 -4.71 -17.61
CA GLN A 86 -4.97 -5.86 -16.73
C GLN A 86 -4.16 -5.69 -15.44
N LYS A 87 -2.90 -5.25 -15.55
CA LYS A 87 -2.02 -5.00 -14.40
C LYS A 87 -2.51 -3.84 -13.54
N LYS A 88 -2.98 -2.75 -14.17
CA LYS A 88 -3.58 -1.60 -13.49
C LYS A 88 -4.84 -2.00 -12.73
N THR A 89 -5.75 -2.73 -13.38
CA THR A 89 -6.98 -3.22 -12.75
C THR A 89 -6.69 -4.17 -11.59
N THR A 90 -5.73 -5.07 -11.76
CA THR A 90 -5.29 -5.98 -10.70
C THR A 90 -4.77 -5.20 -9.50
N GLU A 91 -3.94 -4.19 -9.72
CA GLU A 91 -3.39 -3.38 -8.65
C GLU A 91 -4.44 -2.51 -7.95
N LEU A 92 -5.37 -1.92 -8.71
CA LEU A 92 -6.54 -1.22 -8.17
C LEU A 92 -7.38 -2.14 -7.28
N ASN A 93 -7.67 -3.36 -7.73
CA ASN A 93 -8.42 -4.32 -6.94
C ASN A 93 -7.69 -4.71 -5.65
N ARG A 94 -6.37 -4.90 -5.72
CA ARG A 94 -5.54 -5.17 -4.52
C ARG A 94 -5.62 -4.04 -3.52
N MET A 95 -5.47 -2.79 -3.96
CA MET A 95 -5.55 -1.62 -3.07
C MET A 95 -6.98 -1.39 -2.57
N SER A 96 -8.01 -1.72 -3.36
CA SER A 96 -9.41 -1.60 -2.94
C SER A 96 -9.81 -2.53 -1.79
N VAL A 97 -9.11 -3.64 -1.61
CA VAL A 97 -9.34 -4.56 -0.47
C VAL A 97 -8.69 -4.04 0.81
N ILE A 98 -7.67 -3.17 0.67
CA ILE A 98 -6.83 -2.69 1.78
C ILE A 98 -7.23 -1.26 2.22
N LYS A 99 -7.91 -0.49 1.36
CA LYS A 99 -8.33 0.90 1.61
C LYS A 99 -9.44 1.04 2.65
#